data_AF-A0A7C3ED65-F1
#
_entry.id   AF-A0A7C3ED65-F1
#
_cell.length_a   1.000
_cell.length_b   1.000
_cell.length_c   1.000
_cell.angle_alpha   90.00
_cell.angle_beta   90.00
_cell.angle_gamma   90.00
#
_symmetry.space_group_name_H-M   'P 1'
#
loop_
_entity.id
_entity.type
_entity.pdbx_description
1 polymer ?
#
loop_
_entity_poly.entity_id
_entity_poly.type
_entity_poly.pdbx_seq_one_letter_code
_entity_poly.pdbx_strand_id
1 'polypeptide(L)'
;MRRSLLMAFWLILMGLELQAETIFVSLLETTPDKALHNFEASSAWESGVLDALFDLGVIVSNTPVQGSATFNRDEARQIAREGGADLLLIVDVTYPIIPEEKSKIRAVPSTVRFSLIAVDSGRLIKELQYIPTKQSETLDEDKETAKKQTQLLYKK
;
A
#
# COMPACT_ATOMS: atom_id res chain seq x y z
N MET A 1 18.37 24.03 -39.00
CA MET A 1 17.43 24.48 -37.94
C MET A 1 16.16 23.63 -37.81
N ARG A 2 15.46 23.22 -38.89
CA ARG A 2 14.22 22.40 -38.75
C ARG A 2 14.39 21.04 -38.06
N ARG A 3 15.54 20.35 -38.22
CA ARG A 3 15.79 19.03 -37.60
C ARG A 3 15.98 19.09 -36.08
N SER A 4 16.63 20.13 -35.57
CA SER A 4 16.88 20.31 -34.13
C SER A 4 15.59 20.59 -33.34
N LEU A 5 14.64 21.29 -33.97
CA LEU A 5 13.33 21.62 -33.38
C LEU A 5 12.43 20.38 -33.27
N LEU A 6 12.45 19.49 -34.26
CA LEU A 6 11.76 18.20 -34.22
C LEU A 6 12.34 17.28 -33.14
N MET A 7 13.67 17.26 -32.98
CA MET A 7 14.32 16.44 -31.96
C MET A 7 14.01 16.93 -30.54
N ALA A 8 13.99 18.24 -30.33
CA ALA A 8 13.56 18.83 -29.06
C ALA A 8 12.08 18.53 -28.75
N PHE A 9 11.20 18.60 -29.75
CA PHE A 9 9.79 18.24 -29.60
C PHE A 9 9.59 16.76 -29.19
N TRP A 10 10.33 15.84 -29.81
CA TRP A 10 10.31 14.42 -29.44
C TRP A 10 10.86 14.15 -28.04
N LEU A 11 11.93 14.85 -27.64
CA LEU A 11 12.48 14.75 -26.28
C LEU A 11 11.51 15.29 -25.22
N ILE A 12 10.78 16.36 -25.52
CA ILE A 12 9.74 16.92 -24.64
C ILE A 12 8.54 15.97 -24.53
N LEU A 13 8.12 15.36 -25.64
CA LEU A 13 7.05 14.34 -25.65
C LEU A 13 7.42 13.10 -24.83
N MET A 14 8.65 12.60 -24.96
CA MET A 14 9.13 11.49 -24.12
C MET A 14 9.24 11.88 -22.64
N GLY A 15 9.58 13.13 -22.34
CA GLY A 15 9.62 13.64 -20.97
C GLY A 15 8.24 13.79 -20.31
N LEU A 16 7.18 14.05 -21.09
CA LEU A 16 5.80 14.16 -20.60
C LEU A 16 5.16 12.81 -20.26
N GLU A 17 5.59 11.72 -20.91
CA GLU A 17 5.13 10.36 -20.59
C GLU A 17 5.81 9.77 -19.33
N LEU A 18 6.84 10.43 -18.81
CA LEU A 18 7.62 10.02 -17.63
C LEU A 18 7.14 10.66 -16.33
N GLN A 19 5.89 11.09 -16.25
CA GLN A 19 5.32 11.60 -15.00
C GLN A 19 5.12 10.41 -14.05
N ALA A 20 6.16 10.14 -13.25
CA ALA A 20 6.13 9.12 -12.22
C ALA A 20 5.08 9.53 -11.19
N GLU A 21 4.06 8.68 -11.03
CA GLU A 21 2.99 8.89 -10.04
C GLU A 21 3.61 8.82 -8.64
N THR A 22 3.32 9.83 -7.79
CA THR A 22 3.73 9.83 -6.38
C THR A 22 2.61 9.27 -5.51
N ILE A 23 2.94 8.29 -4.67
CA ILE A 23 1.99 7.65 -3.75
C ILE A 23 2.43 7.79 -2.31
N PHE A 24 1.47 8.13 -1.45
CA PHE A 24 1.61 8.03 -0.01
C PHE A 24 0.99 6.73 0.48
N VAL A 25 1.72 5.93 1.25
CA VAL A 25 1.26 4.61 1.73
C VAL A 25 1.07 4.64 3.24
N SER A 26 -0.12 4.26 3.70
CA SER A 26 -0.43 4.03 5.10
C SER A 26 -0.91 2.60 5.30
N LEU A 27 -0.13 1.81 6.03
CA LEU A 27 -0.54 0.47 6.46
C LEU A 27 -1.14 0.55 7.86
N LEU A 28 -2.39 0.13 7.96
CA LEU A 28 -3.18 0.13 9.17
C LEU A 28 -3.33 -1.29 9.67
N GLU A 29 -3.17 -1.44 10.98
CA GLU A 29 -3.38 -2.71 11.64
C GLU A 29 -4.59 -2.65 12.57
N THR A 30 -5.48 -3.63 12.38
CA THR A 30 -6.60 -3.88 13.27
C THR A 30 -6.42 -5.25 13.94
N THR A 31 -5.95 -5.23 15.20
CA THR A 31 -5.88 -6.42 16.05
C THR A 31 -6.72 -6.24 17.33
N PRO A 32 -7.49 -7.27 17.74
CA PRO A 32 -8.17 -7.27 19.03
C PRO A 32 -7.21 -7.42 20.22
N ASP A 33 -6.01 -7.98 20.04
CA ASP A 33 -5.03 -8.23 21.11
C ASP A 33 -3.65 -7.66 20.78
N LYS A 34 -3.43 -6.39 21.14
CA LYS A 34 -2.15 -5.69 20.91
C LYS A 34 -0.98 -6.20 21.76
N ALA A 35 -1.26 -6.90 22.85
CA ALA A 35 -0.26 -7.28 23.86
C ALA A 35 0.44 -8.63 23.58
N LEU A 36 -0.09 -9.44 22.66
CA LEU A 36 0.23 -10.88 22.61
C LEU A 36 1.13 -11.32 21.44
N HIS A 37 1.48 -10.46 20.47
CA HIS A 37 1.94 -10.97 19.17
C HIS A 37 3.20 -10.30 18.60
N ASN A 38 4.09 -11.13 18.04
CA ASN A 38 5.17 -10.71 17.17
C ASN A 38 4.58 -10.27 15.83
N PHE A 39 4.47 -8.95 15.61
CA PHE A 39 3.86 -8.31 14.44
C PHE A 39 4.68 -8.42 13.15
N GLU A 40 5.40 -9.53 12.96
CA GLU A 40 6.21 -9.79 11.77
C GLU A 40 5.36 -9.84 10.49
N ALA A 41 4.10 -10.28 10.59
CA ALA A 41 3.18 -10.34 9.46
C ALA A 41 2.86 -8.96 8.87
N SER A 42 2.60 -7.94 9.69
CA SER A 42 2.31 -6.58 9.21
C SER A 42 3.52 -5.95 8.49
N SER A 43 4.74 -6.25 8.96
CA SER A 43 5.97 -5.85 8.27
C SER A 43 6.14 -6.56 6.92
N ALA A 44 5.78 -7.84 6.82
CA ALA A 44 5.78 -8.57 5.55
C ALA A 44 4.76 -7.98 4.55
N TRP A 45 3.57 -7.60 5.01
CA TRP A 45 2.57 -6.91 4.20
C TRP A 45 3.05 -5.53 3.75
N GLU A 46 3.66 -4.74 4.64
CA GLU A 46 4.27 -3.45 4.28
C GLU A 46 5.32 -3.65 3.19
N SER A 47 6.28 -4.56 3.41
CA SER A 47 7.35 -4.83 2.45
C SER A 47 6.80 -5.27 1.09
N GLY A 48 5.79 -6.13 1.04
CA GLY A 48 5.20 -6.58 -0.22
C GLY A 48 4.47 -5.47 -0.97
N VAL A 49 3.79 -4.57 -0.25
CA VAL A 49 3.15 -3.38 -0.85
C VAL A 49 4.19 -2.47 -1.46
N LEU A 50 5.26 -2.16 -0.71
CA LEU A 50 6.34 -1.28 -1.18
C LEU A 50 7.05 -1.89 -2.40
N ASP A 51 7.39 -3.18 -2.36
CA ASP A 51 8.02 -3.88 -3.48
C ASP A 51 7.15 -3.83 -4.74
N ALA A 52 5.83 -3.99 -4.62
CA ALA A 52 4.93 -3.86 -5.76
C ALA A 52 4.93 -2.45 -6.37
N LEU A 53 4.93 -1.41 -5.53
CA LEU A 53 4.92 -0.03 -5.98
C LEU A 53 6.25 0.35 -6.64
N PHE A 54 7.38 -0.11 -6.08
CA PHE A 54 8.70 0.06 -6.69
C PHE A 54 8.79 -0.63 -8.06
N ASP A 55 8.30 -1.87 -8.18
CA ASP A 55 8.26 -2.60 -9.45
C ASP A 55 7.41 -1.89 -10.51
N LEU A 56 6.38 -1.14 -10.09
CA LEU A 56 5.52 -0.34 -10.96
C LEU A 56 6.13 1.03 -11.32
N GLY A 57 7.30 1.38 -10.76
CA GLY A 57 7.97 2.67 -10.99
C GLY A 57 7.32 3.85 -10.28
N VAL A 58 6.51 3.59 -9.25
CA VAL A 58 5.81 4.61 -8.46
C VAL A 58 6.77 5.20 -7.43
N ILE A 59 6.76 6.52 -7.24
CA ILE A 59 7.55 7.17 -6.19
C ILE A 59 6.78 7.04 -4.87
N VAL A 60 7.38 6.37 -3.88
CA VAL A 60 6.69 6.03 -2.63
C VAL A 60 7.17 6.88 -1.47
N SER A 61 6.22 7.44 -0.73
CA SER A 61 6.40 7.96 0.63
C SER A 61 5.56 7.12 1.59
N ASN A 62 6.16 6.52 2.61
CA ASN A 62 5.45 5.64 3.54
C ASN A 62 5.45 6.19 4.97
N THR A 63 4.37 5.91 5.69
CA THR A 63 4.35 6.04 7.16
C THR A 63 4.59 4.70 7.82
N PRO A 64 5.20 4.67 9.02
CA PRO A 64 5.26 3.46 9.83
C PRO A 64 3.87 2.83 10.01
N VAL A 65 3.82 1.52 10.26
CA VAL A 65 2.58 0.81 10.58
C VAL A 65 1.86 1.49 11.76
N GLN A 66 0.59 1.84 11.57
CA GLN A 66 -0.23 2.51 12.59
C GLN A 66 -1.44 1.67 12.98
N GLY A 67 -1.93 1.84 14.21
CA GLY A 67 -3.18 1.23 14.64
C GLY A 67 -4.39 1.90 13.96
N SER A 68 -5.33 1.11 13.45
CA SER A 68 -6.52 1.62 12.74
C SER A 68 -7.39 2.55 13.58
N ALA A 69 -7.49 2.30 14.89
CA ALA A 69 -8.33 3.09 15.81
C ALA A 69 -7.91 4.57 15.95
N THR A 70 -6.66 4.91 15.64
CA THR A 70 -6.12 6.27 15.72
C THR A 70 -5.96 6.93 14.35
N PHE A 71 -6.29 6.21 13.28
CA PHE A 71 -6.06 6.70 11.93
C PHE A 71 -7.13 7.70 11.49
N ASN A 72 -6.70 8.91 11.14
CA ASN A 72 -7.54 9.92 10.52
C ASN A 72 -7.22 10.04 9.03
N ARG A 73 -8.19 9.67 8.19
CA ARG A 73 -8.04 9.72 6.73
C ARG A 73 -7.79 11.13 6.20
N ASP A 74 -8.43 12.14 6.78
CA ASP A 74 -8.27 13.53 6.31
C ASP A 74 -6.88 14.07 6.66
N GLU A 75 -6.35 13.70 7.84
CA GLU A 75 -4.99 14.02 8.24
C GLU A 75 -3.96 13.31 7.35
N ALA A 76 -4.14 12.01 7.11
CA ALA A 76 -3.26 11.26 6.20
C ALA A 76 -3.26 11.84 4.78
N ARG A 77 -4.42 12.28 4.28
CA ARG A 77 -4.52 12.98 2.99
C ARG A 77 -3.82 14.33 3.02
N GLN A 78 -3.91 15.08 4.12
CA GLN A 78 -3.22 16.36 4.28
C GLN A 78 -1.70 16.15 4.28
N ILE A 79 -1.18 15.16 5.01
CA ILE A 79 0.23 14.80 5.01
C ILE A 79 0.69 14.35 3.61
N ALA A 80 -0.10 13.51 2.93
CA ALA A 80 0.17 13.09 1.56
C ALA A 80 0.27 14.30 0.61
N ARG A 81 -0.63 15.28 0.76
CA ARG A 81 -0.63 16.52 -0.01
C ARG A 81 0.60 17.37 0.26
N GLU A 82 0.96 17.55 1.52
CA GLU A 82 2.17 18.29 1.93
C GLU A 82 3.46 17.60 1.44
N GLY A 83 3.45 16.27 1.38
CA GLY A 83 4.52 15.46 0.80
C GLY A 83 4.54 15.43 -0.74
N GLY A 84 3.60 16.08 -1.42
CA GLY A 84 3.53 16.12 -2.89
C GLY A 84 3.09 14.80 -3.54
N ALA A 85 2.33 13.97 -2.82
CA ALA A 85 1.75 12.76 -3.37
C ALA A 85 0.48 13.05 -4.17
N ASP A 86 0.35 12.41 -5.33
CA ASP A 86 -0.86 12.43 -6.15
C ASP A 86 -1.93 11.49 -5.56
N LEU A 87 -1.48 10.36 -5.02
CA LEU A 87 -2.32 9.28 -4.51
C LEU A 87 -2.05 8.94 -3.05
N LEU A 88 -3.08 8.48 -2.36
CA LEU A 88 -3.02 7.90 -1.02
C LEU A 88 -3.49 6.44 -1.10
N LEU A 89 -2.62 5.50 -0.77
CA LEU A 89 -2.94 4.09 -0.60
C LEU A 89 -3.06 3.76 0.88
N ILE A 90 -4.25 3.34 1.28
CA ILE A 90 -4.51 2.81 2.62
C ILE A 90 -4.60 1.30 2.52
N VAL A 91 -3.81 0.58 3.32
CA VAL A 91 -3.84 -0.88 3.42
C VAL A 91 -4.26 -1.26 4.84
N ASP A 92 -5.51 -1.65 5.01
CA ASP A 92 -6.06 -2.08 6.30
C ASP A 92 -5.95 -3.60 6.44
N VAL A 93 -5.14 -4.05 7.37
CA VAL A 93 -4.85 -5.46 7.66
C VAL A 93 -5.55 -5.83 8.96
N THR A 94 -6.60 -6.63 8.84
CA THR A 94 -7.41 -7.07 9.99
C THR A 94 -7.03 -8.49 10.37
N TYR A 95 -6.76 -8.72 11.67
CA TYR A 95 -6.43 -10.03 12.22
C TYR A 95 -7.60 -10.59 13.05
N PRO A 96 -7.82 -11.92 13.02
CA PRO A 96 -8.80 -12.56 13.89
C PRO A 96 -8.33 -12.60 15.36
N ILE A 97 -9.25 -12.77 16.29
CA ILE A 97 -8.93 -13.09 17.69
C ILE A 97 -8.24 -14.46 17.73
N ILE A 98 -7.00 -14.51 18.22
CA ILE A 98 -6.25 -15.75 18.41
C ILE A 98 -6.35 -16.13 19.90
N PRO A 99 -6.92 -17.29 20.25
CA PRO A 99 -6.97 -17.73 21.65
C PRO A 99 -5.57 -17.77 22.27
N GLU A 100 -5.42 -17.36 23.54
CA GLU A 100 -4.12 -17.31 24.24
C GLU A 100 -3.34 -18.64 24.19
N GLU A 101 -4.05 -19.76 24.22
CA GLU A 101 -3.49 -21.13 24.09
C GLU A 101 -2.75 -21.36 22.76
N LYS A 102 -3.06 -20.54 21.74
CA LYS A 102 -2.49 -20.55 20.39
C LYS A 102 -1.59 -19.34 20.14
N SER A 103 -1.15 -18.62 21.17
CA SER A 103 -0.26 -17.44 21.06
C SER A 103 1.06 -17.68 20.32
N LYS A 104 1.50 -18.94 20.19
CA LYS A 104 2.67 -19.34 19.38
C LYS A 104 2.36 -19.51 17.88
N ILE A 105 1.08 -19.52 17.49
CA ILE A 105 0.66 -19.58 16.10
C ILE A 105 0.79 -18.17 15.52
N ARG A 106 1.53 -18.06 14.43
CA ARG A 106 1.71 -16.82 13.70
C ARG A 106 0.36 -16.22 13.31
N ALA A 107 0.19 -14.93 13.54
CA ALA A 107 -1.01 -14.21 13.13
C ALA A 107 -1.04 -14.08 11.60
N VAL A 108 -2.12 -14.53 11.00
CA VAL A 108 -2.41 -14.36 9.57
C VAL A 108 -3.65 -13.47 9.46
N PRO A 109 -3.68 -12.46 8.57
CA PRO A 109 -4.84 -11.60 8.45
C PRO A 109 -6.09 -12.40 8.07
N SER A 110 -7.25 -12.00 8.59
CA SER A 110 -8.55 -12.51 8.16
C SER A 110 -9.08 -11.73 6.96
N THR A 111 -8.70 -10.46 6.82
CA THR A 111 -9.08 -9.61 5.71
C THR A 111 -8.03 -8.53 5.50
N VAL A 112 -7.74 -8.21 4.24
CA VAL A 112 -6.93 -7.07 3.85
C VAL A 112 -7.73 -6.20 2.89
N ARG A 113 -7.82 -4.90 3.17
CA ARG A 113 -8.50 -3.94 2.30
C ARG A 113 -7.49 -2.91 1.81
N PHE A 114 -7.49 -2.69 0.50
CA PHE A 114 -6.71 -1.67 -0.18
C PHE A 114 -7.66 -0.59 -0.67
N SER A 115 -7.43 0.65 -0.28
CA SER A 115 -8.20 1.80 -0.76
C SER A 115 -7.24 2.81 -1.38
N LEU A 116 -7.39 3.06 -2.68
CA LEU A 116 -6.61 4.04 -3.44
C LEU A 116 -7.43 5.32 -3.60
N ILE A 117 -6.91 6.43 -3.10
CA ILE A 117 -7.63 7.70 -2.97
C ILE A 117 -6.84 8.79 -3.69
N ALA A 118 -7.53 9.63 -4.46
CA ALA A 118 -6.96 10.83 -5.04
C ALA A 118 -6.73 11.89 -3.94
N VAL A 119 -5.50 12.38 -3.78
CA VAL A 119 -5.14 13.30 -2.70
C VAL A 119 -5.79 14.68 -2.87
N ASP A 120 -5.97 15.13 -4.11
CA ASP A 120 -6.56 16.43 -4.46
C ASP A 120 -8.03 16.55 -4.03
N SER A 121 -8.82 15.52 -4.33
CA SER A 121 -10.27 15.49 -4.27
C SER A 121 -10.80 14.63 -3.12
N GLY A 122 -9.95 13.77 -2.53
CA GLY A 122 -10.37 12.75 -1.57
C GLY A 122 -11.24 11.65 -2.17
N ARG A 123 -11.36 11.59 -3.49
CA ARG A 123 -12.20 10.60 -4.18
C ARG A 123 -11.54 9.23 -4.12
N LEU A 124 -12.30 8.22 -3.72
CA LEU A 124 -11.89 6.82 -3.87
C LEU A 124 -11.79 6.50 -5.37
N ILE A 125 -10.59 6.14 -5.82
CA ILE A 125 -10.31 5.74 -7.20
C ILE A 125 -10.61 4.25 -7.36
N LYS A 126 -10.08 3.43 -6.45
CA LYS A 126 -10.21 1.98 -6.52
C LYS A 126 -10.15 1.38 -5.13
N GLU A 127 -10.85 0.27 -4.97
CA GLU A 127 -10.80 -0.54 -3.75
C GLU A 127 -10.64 -2.01 -4.13
N LEU A 128 -9.85 -2.73 -3.34
CA LEU A 128 -9.68 -4.17 -3.45
C LEU A 128 -9.77 -4.77 -2.06
N GLN A 129 -10.58 -5.80 -1.90
CA GLN A 129 -10.64 -6.58 -0.67
C GLN A 129 -10.11 -7.99 -0.94
N TYR A 130 -9.16 -8.42 -0.13
CA TYR A 130 -8.59 -9.75 -0.14
C TYR A 130 -8.96 -10.49 1.15
N ILE A 131 -9.50 -11.69 1.01
CA ILE A 131 -9.81 -12.60 2.12
C ILE A 131 -8.97 -13.85 1.90
N PRO A 132 -7.97 -14.12 2.77
CA PRO A 132 -7.15 -15.31 2.64
C PRO A 132 -7.99 -16.58 2.72
N THR A 133 -7.88 -17.45 1.72
CA THR A 133 -8.56 -18.76 1.69
C THR A 133 -7.77 -19.86 2.39
N LYS A 134 -6.46 -19.64 2.58
CA LYS A 134 -5.55 -20.50 3.32
C LYS A 134 -4.68 -19.65 4.24
N GLN A 135 -4.28 -20.21 5.38
CA GLN A 135 -3.26 -19.59 6.20
C GLN A 135 -1.92 -19.68 5.47
N SER A 136 -1.22 -18.55 5.38
CA SER A 136 0.16 -18.52 4.93
C SER A 136 1.04 -19.20 5.99
N GLU A 137 2.06 -19.91 5.52
CA GLU A 137 2.99 -20.66 6.37
C GLU A 137 4.24 -19.83 6.69
N THR A 138 4.58 -18.85 5.84
CA THR A 138 5.82 -18.06 5.95
C THR A 138 5.60 -16.57 5.69
N LEU A 139 6.53 -15.73 6.16
CA LEU A 139 6.51 -14.27 5.92
C LEU A 139 6.71 -13.94 4.44
N ASP A 140 7.52 -14.74 3.74
CA ASP A 140 7.74 -14.58 2.31
C ASP A 140 6.45 -14.81 1.52
N GLU A 141 5.61 -15.77 1.93
CA GLU A 141 4.28 -15.96 1.33
C GLU A 141 3.36 -14.75 1.54
N ASP A 142 3.38 -14.15 2.74
CA ASP A 142 2.59 -12.94 3.01
C ASP A 142 3.09 -11.76 2.17
N LYS A 143 4.40 -11.57 2.09
CA LYS A 143 5.03 -10.54 1.28
C LYS A 143 4.68 -10.69 -0.20
N GLU A 144 4.82 -11.90 -0.76
CA GLU A 144 4.47 -12.18 -2.14
C GLU A 144 2.97 -12.03 -2.41
N THR A 145 2.13 -12.36 -1.43
CA THR A 145 0.69 -12.14 -1.52
C THR A 145 0.36 -10.65 -1.55
N ALA A 146 0.91 -9.88 -0.62
CA ALA A 146 0.75 -8.43 -0.57
C ALA A 146 1.19 -7.77 -1.87
N LYS A 147 2.36 -8.18 -2.39
CA LYS A 147 2.88 -7.72 -3.68
C LYS A 147 1.90 -7.98 -4.83
N LYS A 148 1.40 -9.22 -4.95
CA LYS A 148 0.43 -9.59 -5.99
C LYS A 148 -0.87 -8.81 -5.87
N GLN A 149 -1.40 -8.63 -4.66
CA GLN A 149 -2.65 -7.90 -4.45
C GLN A 149 -2.50 -6.42 -4.79
N THR A 150 -1.37 -5.78 -4.42
CA THR A 150 -1.08 -4.39 -4.81
C THR A 150 -0.95 -4.25 -6.33
N GLN A 151 -0.29 -5.18 -7.02
CA GLN A 151 -0.24 -5.18 -8.48
C GLN A 151 -1.63 -5.36 -9.11
N LEU A 152 -2.51 -6.19 -8.54
CA LEU A 152 -3.89 -6.34 -8.99
C LEU A 152 -4.71 -5.06 -8.80
N LEU A 153 -4.50 -4.34 -7.69
CA LEU A 153 -5.08 -3.01 -7.50
C LEU A 153 -4.67 -2.05 -8.63
N TYR A 154 -3.43 -2.14 -9.12
CA TYR A 154 -2.93 -1.25 -10.18
C TYR A 154 -3.23 -1.70 -11.63
N LYS A 155 -3.63 -2.96 -11.86
CA LYS A 155 -4.03 -3.41 -13.19
C LYS A 155 -5.29 -2.67 -13.67
N LYS A 156 -5.20 -2.08 -14.87
CA LYS A 156 -6.29 -1.42 -15.60
C LYS A 156 -7.35 -2.42 -16.06
#